data_AF-A0A947TLN5-F1
#
_entry.id   AF-A0A947TLN5-F1
#
_cell.length_a   1.000
_cell.length_b   1.000
_cell.length_c   1.000
_cell.angle_alpha   90.00
_cell.angle_beta   90.00
_cell.angle_gamma   90.00
#
_symmetry.space_group_name_H-M   'P 1'
#
loop_
_entity.id
_entity.type
_entity.pdbx_description
1 polymer ?
#
loop_
_entity_poly.entity_id
_entity_poly.type
_entity_poly.pdbx_seq_one_letter_code
_entity_poly.pdbx_strand_id
1 'polypeptide(L)'
;MNHWIWPASNVEQIERELEGADKATRTVRAKRLQFIQEEFGPPANMVLIGGIPAMFALHEMTHSFVVGDFMTTILLAQVFIEHTLGGSFIMAGDDDTATGGFAKLIKECVSDASITSVLAEKLDELRRMRNPYTHPNPGVTPRSHMGRIMEQEIYNPEELAEKDARTALRTVVDFLRNGCPNWNPENPQWKTH
;
A
#
# COMPACT_ATOMS: atom_id res chain seq x y z
N MET A 1 -13.45 -39.82 6.07
CA MET A 1 -13.52 -38.98 4.86
C MET A 1 -12.20 -39.14 4.14
N ASN A 2 -12.20 -39.60 2.88
CA ASN A 2 -10.97 -39.59 2.09
C ASN A 2 -10.70 -38.13 1.68
N HIS A 3 -9.60 -37.58 2.17
CA HIS A 3 -9.12 -36.29 1.70
C HIS A 3 -8.76 -36.44 0.23
N TRP A 4 -9.35 -35.64 -0.65
CA TRP A 4 -8.95 -35.56 -2.05
C TRP A 4 -7.50 -35.08 -2.08
N ILE A 5 -6.56 -35.95 -2.44
CA ILE A 5 -5.15 -35.58 -2.60
C ILE A 5 -5.01 -35.06 -4.03
N TRP A 6 -4.83 -33.75 -4.18
CA TRP A 6 -4.42 -33.19 -5.46
C TRP A 6 -3.04 -33.76 -5.82
N PRO A 7 -2.84 -34.36 -7.00
CA PRO A 7 -1.54 -34.90 -7.37
C PRO A 7 -0.51 -33.78 -7.39
N ALA A 8 0.55 -33.92 -6.59
CA ALA A 8 1.65 -32.97 -6.61
C ALA A 8 2.44 -33.15 -7.91
N SER A 9 2.57 -32.07 -8.69
CA SER A 9 3.54 -32.00 -9.78
C SER A 9 4.96 -32.22 -9.22
N ASN A 10 5.84 -32.82 -10.01
CA ASN A 10 7.25 -32.92 -9.61
C ASN A 10 7.92 -31.53 -9.66
N VAL A 11 9.05 -31.40 -8.94
CA VAL A 11 9.77 -30.13 -8.81
C VAL A 11 10.20 -29.58 -10.18
N GLU A 12 10.69 -30.43 -11.09
CA GLU A 12 11.11 -30.01 -12.44
C GLU A 12 9.99 -29.41 -13.29
N GLN A 13 8.75 -29.88 -13.08
CA GLN A 13 7.59 -29.30 -13.74
C GLN A 13 7.25 -27.93 -13.14
N ILE A 14 7.28 -27.83 -11.80
CA ILE A 14 7.02 -26.58 -11.08
C ILE A 14 8.06 -25.51 -11.48
N GLU A 15 9.34 -25.86 -11.53
CA GLU A 15 10.41 -24.93 -11.94
C GLU A 15 10.20 -24.41 -13.36
N ARG A 16 9.80 -25.28 -14.31
CA ARG A 16 9.47 -24.85 -15.68
C ARG A 16 8.26 -23.92 -15.74
N GLU A 17 7.23 -24.17 -14.93
CA GLU A 17 6.07 -23.28 -14.81
C GLU A 17 6.47 -21.91 -14.25
N LEU A 18 7.34 -21.87 -13.22
CA LEU A 18 7.89 -20.64 -12.65
C LEU A 18 8.72 -19.86 -13.66
N GLU A 19 9.64 -20.51 -14.40
CA GLU A 19 10.42 -19.85 -15.45
C GLU A 19 9.54 -19.23 -16.53
N GLY A 20 8.47 -19.93 -16.92
CA GLY A 20 7.48 -19.44 -17.86
C GLY A 20 6.76 -18.18 -17.34
N ALA A 21 6.27 -18.23 -16.11
CA ALA A 21 5.61 -17.10 -15.45
C ALA A 21 6.56 -15.90 -15.27
N ASP A 22 7.81 -16.15 -14.91
CA ASP A 22 8.83 -15.11 -14.74
C ASP A 22 9.10 -14.38 -16.06
N LYS A 23 9.27 -15.14 -17.15
CA LYS A 23 9.49 -14.59 -18.49
C LYS A 23 8.27 -13.79 -18.96
N ALA A 24 7.06 -14.30 -18.74
CA ALA A 24 5.82 -13.65 -19.17
C ALA A 24 5.58 -12.31 -18.44
N THR A 25 5.95 -12.22 -17.16
CA THR A 25 5.65 -11.04 -16.33
C THR A 25 6.80 -10.03 -16.23
N ARG A 26 8.01 -10.36 -16.70
CA ARG A 26 9.21 -9.53 -16.51
C ARG A 26 9.03 -8.08 -16.95
N THR A 27 8.46 -7.86 -18.13
CA THR A 27 8.29 -6.50 -18.67
C THR A 27 7.28 -5.67 -17.88
N VAL A 28 6.17 -6.28 -17.42
CA VAL A 28 5.18 -5.56 -16.61
C VAL A 28 5.72 -5.28 -15.20
N ARG A 29 6.43 -6.23 -14.58
CA ARG A 29 7.12 -6.02 -13.30
C ARG A 29 8.15 -4.91 -13.38
N ALA A 30 8.91 -4.83 -14.47
CA ALA A 30 9.88 -3.75 -14.69
C ALA A 30 9.21 -2.37 -14.76
N LYS A 31 8.06 -2.24 -15.45
CA LYS A 31 7.29 -0.98 -15.51
C LYS A 31 6.73 -0.58 -14.13
N ARG A 32 6.29 -1.56 -13.33
CA ARG A 32 5.80 -1.32 -11.97
C ARG A 32 6.94 -0.89 -11.03
N LEU A 33 8.12 -1.51 -11.17
CA LEU A 33 9.31 -1.10 -10.44
C LEU A 33 9.75 0.32 -10.82
N GLN A 34 9.73 0.65 -12.11
CA GLN A 34 9.99 2.00 -12.58
C GLN A 34 9.03 3.01 -11.93
N PHE A 35 7.73 2.72 -11.90
CA PHE A 35 6.76 3.57 -11.22
C PHE A 35 7.10 3.79 -9.73
N ILE A 36 7.49 2.74 -9.00
CA ILE A 36 7.92 2.89 -7.60
C ILE A 36 9.13 3.82 -7.50
N GLN A 37 10.13 3.65 -8.37
CA GLN A 37 11.33 4.49 -8.36
C GLN A 37 11.01 5.96 -8.68
N GLU A 38 10.08 6.21 -9.58
CA GLU A 38 9.63 7.56 -9.93
C GLU A 38 8.86 8.23 -8.77
N GLU A 39 8.02 7.48 -8.06
CA GLU A 39 7.22 8.01 -6.95
C GLU A 39 8.06 8.15 -5.66
N PHE A 40 8.80 7.11 -5.27
CA PHE A 40 9.60 7.11 -4.04
C PHE A 40 10.96 7.81 -4.21
N GLY A 41 11.52 7.95 -5.41
CA GLY A 41 12.88 8.48 -5.57
C GLY A 41 13.94 7.64 -4.84
N PRO A 42 15.14 8.18 -4.60
CA PRO A 42 16.19 7.47 -3.88
C PRO A 42 15.83 7.32 -2.39
N PRO A 43 16.27 6.23 -1.73
CA PRO A 43 16.07 6.07 -0.29
C PRO A 43 16.73 7.23 0.47
N ALA A 44 15.95 7.99 1.22
CA ALA A 44 16.47 8.96 2.17
C ALA A 44 16.88 8.23 3.48
N ASN A 45 17.83 8.81 4.23
CA ASN A 45 18.10 8.36 5.59
C ASN A 45 16.87 8.65 6.46
N MET A 46 16.05 7.63 6.71
CA MET A 46 14.78 7.77 7.39
C MET A 46 14.75 7.01 8.71
N VAL A 47 14.19 7.64 9.74
CA VAL A 47 13.75 6.95 10.94
C VAL A 47 12.28 6.58 10.75
N LEU A 48 12.00 5.28 10.60
CA LEU A 48 10.65 4.75 10.53
C LEU A 48 10.02 4.77 11.93
N ILE A 49 9.10 5.71 12.16
CA ILE A 49 8.21 5.67 13.33
C ILE A 49 7.13 4.59 13.05
N GLY A 50 6.77 3.80 14.06
CA GLY A 50 5.83 2.67 13.92
C GLY A 50 6.46 1.28 14.03
N GLY A 51 7.78 1.21 14.18
CA GLY A 51 8.51 0.00 14.55
C GLY A 51 8.56 -1.07 13.45
N ILE A 52 8.79 -2.32 13.87
CA ILE A 52 8.96 -3.49 12.98
C ILE A 52 7.76 -3.67 12.03
N PRO A 53 6.49 -3.55 12.45
CA PRO A 53 5.35 -3.71 11.54
C PRO A 53 5.34 -2.69 10.40
N ALA A 54 5.65 -1.42 10.67
CA ALA A 54 5.73 -0.39 9.64
C ALA A 54 6.87 -0.68 8.65
N MET A 55 8.02 -1.16 9.13
CA MET A 55 9.13 -1.56 8.29
C MET A 55 8.76 -2.72 7.34
N PHE A 56 8.12 -3.77 7.85
CA PHE A 56 7.65 -4.87 7.01
C PHE A 56 6.60 -4.40 6.01
N ALA A 57 5.62 -3.62 6.45
CA ALA A 57 4.58 -3.10 5.59
C ALA A 57 5.14 -2.28 4.42
N LEU A 58 6.12 -1.39 4.67
CA LEU A 58 6.75 -0.60 3.61
C LEU A 58 7.47 -1.49 2.59
N HIS A 59 8.24 -2.48 3.05
CA HIS A 59 8.96 -3.41 2.18
C HIS A 59 7.97 -4.27 1.37
N GLU A 60 7.08 -4.96 2.04
CA GLU A 60 6.14 -5.90 1.42
C GLU A 60 5.15 -5.18 0.49
N MET A 61 4.75 -3.94 0.80
CA MET A 61 3.87 -3.15 -0.06
C MET A 61 4.49 -2.91 -1.44
N THR A 62 5.75 -2.48 -1.47
CA THR A 62 6.48 -2.20 -2.72
C THR A 62 6.73 -3.48 -3.51
N HIS A 63 7.13 -4.57 -2.83
CA HIS A 63 7.31 -5.87 -3.46
C HIS A 63 6.00 -6.40 -4.06
N SER A 64 4.90 -6.36 -3.29
CA SER A 64 3.56 -6.79 -3.69
C SER A 64 3.09 -6.04 -4.95
N PHE A 65 3.36 -4.72 -5.00
CA PHE A 65 2.98 -3.93 -6.17
C PHE A 65 3.72 -4.39 -7.42
N VAL A 66 5.03 -4.66 -7.32
CA VAL A 66 5.84 -5.14 -8.45
C VAL A 66 5.26 -6.42 -9.01
N VAL A 67 4.94 -7.40 -8.15
CA VAL A 67 4.45 -8.72 -8.58
C VAL A 67 2.98 -8.74 -9.01
N GLY A 68 2.22 -7.68 -8.71
CA GLY A 68 0.80 -7.55 -9.09
C GLY A 68 -0.20 -7.89 -7.98
N ASP A 69 0.26 -8.03 -6.74
CA ASP A 69 -0.58 -8.29 -5.57
C ASP A 69 -1.21 -6.99 -5.05
N PHE A 70 -2.06 -6.37 -5.87
CA PHE A 70 -2.56 -5.01 -5.65
C PHE A 70 -3.38 -4.85 -4.37
N MET A 71 -4.21 -5.85 -4.03
CA MET A 71 -4.94 -5.84 -2.77
C MET A 71 -3.98 -5.79 -1.59
N THR A 72 -2.91 -6.58 -1.61
CA THR A 72 -1.87 -6.58 -0.59
C THR A 72 -1.19 -5.23 -0.50
N THR A 73 -0.84 -4.60 -1.63
CA THR A 73 -0.30 -3.22 -1.65
C THR A 73 -1.23 -2.22 -0.96
N ILE A 74 -2.53 -2.25 -1.26
CA ILE A 74 -3.52 -1.32 -0.68
C ILE A 74 -3.63 -1.52 0.83
N LEU A 75 -3.65 -2.77 1.29
CA LEU A 75 -3.75 -3.09 2.72
C LEU A 75 -2.48 -2.67 3.48
N LEU A 76 -1.32 -3.02 2.95
CA LEU A 76 -0.04 -2.70 3.57
C LEU A 76 0.24 -1.19 3.57
N ALA A 77 -0.24 -0.45 2.57
CA ALA A 77 -0.18 1.01 2.59
C ALA A 77 -0.90 1.59 3.82
N GLN A 78 -2.10 1.09 4.14
CA GLN A 78 -2.80 1.50 5.35
C GLN A 78 -2.03 1.05 6.61
N VAL A 79 -1.59 -0.21 6.68
CA VAL A 79 -0.85 -0.73 7.85
C VAL A 79 0.38 0.13 8.12
N PHE A 80 1.15 0.47 7.09
CA PHE A 80 2.31 1.33 7.21
C PHE A 80 1.96 2.67 7.88
N ILE A 81 0.99 3.40 7.32
CA ILE A 81 0.60 4.73 7.80
C ILE A 81 0.00 4.64 9.20
N GLU A 82 -0.88 3.67 9.44
CA GLU A 82 -1.55 3.47 10.72
C GLU A 82 -0.56 3.18 11.85
N HIS A 83 0.42 2.30 11.61
CA HIS A 83 1.50 2.05 12.58
C HIS A 83 2.39 3.27 12.78
N THR A 84 2.69 4.05 11.74
CA THR A 84 3.50 5.26 11.89
C THR A 84 2.78 6.34 12.69
N LEU A 85 1.50 6.59 12.41
CA LEU A 85 0.69 7.54 13.20
C LEU A 85 0.55 7.07 14.66
N GLY A 86 0.18 5.80 14.88
CA GLY A 86 0.04 5.23 16.22
C GLY A 86 1.36 5.24 17.00
N GLY A 87 2.48 5.01 16.33
CA GLY A 87 3.81 5.04 16.93
C GLY A 87 4.16 6.38 17.58
N SER A 88 3.72 7.51 17.00
CA SER A 88 3.90 8.83 17.60
C SER A 88 3.17 8.96 18.93
N PHE A 89 1.95 8.43 19.04
CA PHE A 89 1.18 8.46 20.29
C PHE A 89 1.76 7.50 21.35
N ILE A 90 2.22 6.31 20.95
CA ILE A 90 2.92 5.39 21.87
C ILE A 90 4.15 6.06 22.48
N MET A 91 4.95 6.77 21.67
CA MET A 91 6.12 7.50 22.17
C MET A 91 5.74 8.66 23.11
N ALA A 92 4.54 9.22 22.97
CA ALA A 92 3.98 10.23 23.87
C ALA A 92 3.30 9.63 25.12
N GLY A 93 3.16 8.31 25.21
CA GLY A 93 2.47 7.61 26.30
C GLY A 93 0.95 7.61 26.19
N ASP A 94 0.39 7.89 25.01
CA ASP A 94 -1.06 7.86 24.73
C ASP A 94 -1.46 6.57 23.98
N ASP A 95 -1.50 5.47 24.73
CA ASP A 95 -1.83 4.14 24.20
C ASP A 95 -3.30 4.04 23.75
N ASP A 96 -4.20 4.82 24.36
CA ASP A 96 -5.63 4.84 24.03
C ASP A 96 -5.87 5.43 22.64
N THR A 97 -5.13 6.47 22.27
CA THR A 97 -5.16 7.01 20.91
C THR A 97 -4.45 6.09 19.93
N ALA A 98 -3.28 5.57 20.30
CA ALA A 98 -2.49 4.67 19.45
C ALA A 98 -3.28 3.43 18.98
N THR A 99 -4.19 2.93 19.80
CA THR A 99 -4.96 1.70 19.52
C THR A 99 -6.35 1.94 18.92
N GLY A 100 -6.76 3.20 18.72
CA GLY A 100 -8.14 3.52 18.31
C GLY A 100 -8.45 3.40 16.81
N GLY A 101 -7.51 2.85 16.04
CA GLY A 101 -7.67 2.57 14.61
C GLY A 101 -7.50 3.79 13.70
N PHE A 102 -7.37 3.53 12.39
CA PHE A 102 -6.93 4.52 11.41
C PHE A 102 -7.75 5.83 11.40
N ALA A 103 -9.08 5.75 11.48
CA ALA A 103 -9.93 6.94 11.45
C ALA A 103 -9.75 7.83 12.70
N LYS A 104 -9.53 7.23 13.88
CA LYS A 104 -9.25 8.00 15.09
C LYS A 104 -7.88 8.65 14.99
N LEU A 105 -6.86 7.90 14.59
CA LEU A 105 -5.49 8.41 14.43
C LEU A 105 -5.42 9.61 13.48
N ILE A 106 -6.08 9.53 12.31
CA ILE A 106 -6.14 10.67 11.38
C ILE A 106 -6.76 11.90 12.05
N LYS A 107 -7.87 11.73 12.77
CA LYS A 107 -8.56 12.82 13.45
C LYS A 107 -7.68 13.47 14.52
N GLU A 108 -7.04 12.68 15.35
CA GLU A 108 -6.18 13.19 16.44
C GLU A 108 -4.94 13.90 15.87
N CYS A 109 -4.29 13.35 14.84
CA CYS A 109 -3.15 13.99 14.18
C CYS A 109 -3.49 15.28 13.41
N VAL A 110 -4.75 15.47 13.01
CA VAL A 110 -5.21 16.77 12.50
C VAL A 110 -5.40 17.76 13.65
N SER A 111 -5.93 17.28 14.77
CA SER A 111 -6.23 18.14 15.93
C SER A 111 -4.97 18.73 16.59
N ASP A 112 -3.86 17.98 16.57
CA ASP A 112 -2.57 18.42 17.09
C ASP A 112 -1.65 19.05 16.03
N ALA A 113 -2.15 19.19 14.79
CA ALA A 113 -1.43 19.69 13.61
C ALA A 113 -0.18 18.87 13.19
N SER A 114 -0.08 17.60 13.59
CA SER A 114 0.96 16.67 13.12
C SER A 114 0.82 16.37 11.62
N ILE A 115 -0.39 16.42 11.06
CA ILE A 115 -0.64 16.32 9.62
C ILE A 115 -1.54 17.46 9.13
N THR A 116 -1.44 17.78 7.84
CA THR A 116 -2.32 18.77 7.20
C THR A 116 -3.71 18.20 6.91
N SER A 117 -4.72 19.06 6.80
CA SER A 117 -6.07 18.66 6.37
C SER A 117 -6.07 18.01 4.98
N VAL A 118 -5.23 18.52 4.07
CA VAL A 118 -5.07 17.95 2.72
C VAL A 118 -4.53 16.51 2.78
N LEU A 119 -3.56 16.24 3.65
CA LEU A 119 -3.07 14.88 3.84
C LEU A 119 -4.15 14.00 4.49
N ALA A 120 -4.84 14.51 5.50
CA ALA A 120 -5.93 13.78 6.17
C ALA A 120 -7.03 13.34 5.20
N GLU A 121 -7.39 14.19 4.23
CA GLU A 121 -8.35 13.83 3.17
C GLU A 121 -7.84 12.67 2.30
N LYS A 122 -6.56 12.66 1.92
CA LYS A 122 -5.94 11.54 1.19
C LYS A 122 -5.90 10.26 2.01
N LEU A 123 -5.64 10.34 3.31
CA LEU A 123 -5.65 9.18 4.20
C LEU A 123 -7.06 8.60 4.36
N ASP A 124 -8.08 9.45 4.47
CA ASP A 124 -9.47 9.02 4.51
C ASP A 124 -9.95 8.47 3.16
N GLU A 125 -9.45 9.00 2.04
CA GLU A 125 -9.67 8.41 0.72
C GLU A 125 -9.09 7.01 0.63
N LEU A 126 -7.83 6.80 1.06
CA LEU A 126 -7.22 5.47 1.14
C LEU A 126 -8.08 4.51 1.96
N ARG A 127 -8.54 4.93 3.14
CA ARG A 127 -9.45 4.14 3.98
C ARG A 127 -10.74 3.77 3.24
N ARG A 128 -11.39 4.75 2.58
CA ARG A 128 -12.63 4.53 1.83
C ARG A 128 -12.43 3.61 0.63
N MET A 129 -11.32 3.76 -0.10
CA MET A 129 -10.93 2.95 -1.24
C MET A 129 -10.59 1.52 -0.84
N ARG A 130 -10.00 1.30 0.34
CA ARG A 130 -9.67 -0.01 0.89
C ARG A 130 -10.90 -0.80 1.36
N ASN A 131 -11.92 -0.13 1.87
CA ASN A 131 -13.10 -0.78 2.48
C ASN A 131 -13.74 -1.88 1.60
N PRO A 132 -13.98 -1.69 0.30
CA PRO A 132 -14.63 -2.71 -0.54
C PRO A 132 -13.80 -4.00 -0.66
N TYR A 133 -12.46 -3.91 -0.52
CA TYR A 133 -11.55 -5.06 -0.57
C TYR A 133 -11.55 -5.91 0.71
N THR A 134 -12.08 -5.36 1.82
CA THR A 134 -11.99 -6.00 3.16
C THR A 134 -13.33 -6.23 3.82
N HIS A 135 -14.35 -5.49 3.41
CA HIS A 135 -15.68 -5.58 3.97
C HIS A 135 -16.68 -5.94 2.87
N PRO A 136 -17.56 -6.93 3.10
CA PRO A 136 -18.65 -7.22 2.18
C PRO A 136 -19.53 -6.00 1.97
N ASN A 137 -19.53 -5.45 0.75
CA ASN A 137 -20.39 -4.34 0.34
C ASN A 137 -21.34 -4.83 -0.76
N PRO A 138 -22.51 -5.36 -0.40
CA PRO A 138 -23.46 -5.90 -1.38
C PRO A 138 -24.07 -4.78 -2.25
N GLY A 139 -24.38 -5.14 -3.50
CA GLY A 139 -25.07 -4.26 -4.45
C GLY A 139 -24.15 -3.36 -5.28
N VAL A 140 -24.77 -2.39 -5.97
CA VAL A 140 -24.11 -1.43 -6.86
C VAL A 140 -24.21 -0.04 -6.24
N THR A 141 -23.47 0.17 -5.15
CA THR A 141 -23.34 1.49 -4.52
C THR A 141 -21.98 2.09 -4.85
N PRO A 142 -21.79 3.42 -4.82
CA PRO A 142 -20.47 4.05 -5.03
C PRO A 142 -19.37 3.53 -4.08
N ARG A 143 -19.76 2.89 -2.98
CA ARG A 143 -18.86 2.27 -1.98
C ARG A 143 -18.61 0.79 -2.22
N SER A 144 -19.18 0.18 -3.24
CA SER A 144 -18.99 -1.22 -3.60
C SER A 144 -17.99 -1.35 -4.75
N HIS A 145 -17.35 -2.52 -4.89
CA HIS A 145 -16.47 -2.77 -6.05
C HIS A 145 -17.21 -2.60 -7.38
N MET A 146 -18.43 -3.12 -7.49
CA MET A 146 -19.22 -3.03 -8.71
C MET A 146 -19.65 -1.60 -9.03
N GLY A 147 -20.07 -0.82 -8.04
CA GLY A 147 -20.40 0.58 -8.27
C GLY A 147 -19.19 1.41 -8.71
N ARG A 148 -18.00 1.15 -8.15
CA ARG A 148 -16.75 1.84 -8.56
C ARG A 148 -16.32 1.49 -9.98
N ILE A 149 -16.47 0.22 -10.39
CA ILE A 149 -16.23 -0.21 -11.78
C ILE A 149 -17.13 0.56 -12.75
N MET A 150 -18.43 0.66 -12.43
CA MET A 150 -19.39 1.35 -13.29
C MET A 150 -19.15 2.86 -13.35
N GLU A 151 -18.89 3.49 -12.20
CA GLU A 151 -18.67 4.94 -12.11
C GLU A 151 -17.38 5.38 -12.80
N GLN A 152 -16.34 4.56 -12.74
CA GLN A 152 -15.05 4.88 -13.35
C GLN A 152 -14.90 4.36 -14.79
N GLU A 153 -15.91 3.66 -15.31
CA GLU A 153 -15.89 3.01 -16.62
C GLU A 153 -14.69 2.03 -16.80
N ILE A 154 -14.23 1.42 -15.70
CA ILE A 154 -13.12 0.45 -15.67
C ILE A 154 -13.70 -0.96 -15.64
N TYR A 155 -13.90 -1.56 -16.82
CA TYR A 155 -14.54 -2.86 -16.95
C TYR A 155 -13.65 -4.05 -16.58
N ASN A 156 -12.34 -3.85 -16.46
CA ASN A 156 -11.40 -4.86 -15.99
C ASN A 156 -11.13 -4.69 -14.47
N PRO A 157 -11.55 -5.64 -13.61
CA PRO A 157 -11.32 -5.56 -12.17
C PRO A 157 -9.85 -5.44 -11.77
N GLU A 158 -8.95 -6.05 -12.53
CA GLU A 158 -7.50 -5.97 -12.27
C GLU A 158 -6.96 -4.56 -12.51
N GLU A 159 -7.46 -3.86 -13.54
CA GLU A 159 -7.08 -2.46 -13.81
C GLU A 159 -7.54 -1.51 -12.71
N LEU A 160 -8.74 -1.75 -12.14
CA LEU A 160 -9.21 -0.98 -10.98
C LEU A 160 -8.31 -1.24 -9.77
N ALA A 161 -7.93 -2.49 -9.52
CA ALA A 161 -7.04 -2.84 -8.43
C ALA A 161 -5.64 -2.22 -8.61
N GLU A 162 -5.08 -2.25 -9.83
CA GLU A 162 -3.80 -1.61 -10.13
C GLU A 162 -3.88 -0.09 -9.91
N LYS A 163 -4.95 0.55 -10.38
CA LYS A 163 -5.19 1.98 -10.18
C LYS A 163 -5.26 2.33 -8.70
N ASP A 164 -6.02 1.57 -7.92
CA ASP A 164 -6.15 1.75 -6.47
C ASP A 164 -4.81 1.57 -5.75
N ALA A 165 -4.02 0.57 -6.14
CA ALA A 165 -2.69 0.34 -5.58
C ALA A 165 -1.72 1.48 -5.92
N ARG A 166 -1.78 2.06 -7.13
CA ARG A 166 -1.01 3.26 -7.49
C ARG A 166 -1.41 4.46 -6.63
N THR A 167 -2.70 4.66 -6.40
CA THR A 167 -3.20 5.70 -5.49
C THR A 167 -2.70 5.47 -4.07
N ALA A 168 -2.76 4.23 -3.55
CA ALA A 168 -2.26 3.89 -2.22
C ALA A 168 -0.77 4.20 -2.05
N LEU A 169 0.07 3.82 -3.03
CA LEU A 169 1.50 4.13 -3.03
C LEU A 169 1.75 5.64 -3.02
N ARG A 170 1.02 6.40 -3.84
CA ARG A 170 1.11 7.88 -3.84
C ARG A 170 0.72 8.48 -2.50
N THR A 171 -0.32 7.96 -1.85
CA THR A 171 -0.72 8.39 -0.50
C THR A 171 0.39 8.14 0.51
N VAL A 172 1.08 6.99 0.45
CA VAL A 172 2.23 6.70 1.30
C VAL A 172 3.37 7.68 1.03
N VAL A 173 3.67 7.95 -0.24
CA VAL A 173 4.70 8.91 -0.63
C VAL A 173 4.37 10.33 -0.12
N ASP A 174 3.12 10.78 -0.27
CA ASP A 174 2.67 12.07 0.26
C ASP A 174 2.78 12.14 1.78
N PHE A 175 2.42 11.05 2.47
CA PHE A 175 2.57 10.92 3.92
C PHE A 175 4.04 11.03 4.35
N LEU A 176 4.93 10.31 3.66
CA LEU A 176 6.36 10.33 3.93
C LEU A 176 6.99 11.71 3.68
N ARG A 177 6.58 12.39 2.61
CA ARG A 177 7.03 13.76 2.28
C ARG A 177 6.51 14.79 3.28
N ASN A 178 5.34 14.57 3.86
CA ASN A 178 4.84 15.44 4.92
C ASN A 178 5.70 15.34 6.20
N GLY A 179 6.09 14.13 6.58
CA GLY A 179 7.00 13.90 7.72
C GLY A 179 8.47 14.25 7.44
N CYS A 180 8.88 14.20 6.17
CA CYS A 180 10.25 14.52 5.74
C CYS A 180 10.23 15.34 4.43
N PRO A 181 10.08 16.68 4.50
CA PRO A 181 9.99 17.54 3.31
C PRO A 181 11.21 17.52 2.38
N ASN A 182 12.37 17.07 2.89
CA ASN A 182 13.59 16.89 2.10
C ASN A 182 13.54 15.66 1.19
N TRP A 183 12.50 14.83 1.31
CA TRP A 183 12.22 13.74 0.38
C TRP A 183 11.71 14.32 -0.94
N ASN A 184 12.64 14.64 -1.85
CA ASN A 184 12.32 15.10 -3.20
C ASN A 184 12.96 14.19 -4.27
N PRO A 185 12.18 13.49 -5.12
CA PRO A 185 12.71 12.70 -6.23
C PRO A 185 13.45 13.55 -7.29
N GLU A 186 13.22 14.86 -7.34
CA GLU A 186 13.87 15.78 -8.28
C GLU A 186 15.29 16.20 -7.86
N ASN A 187 15.70 15.94 -6.62
CA ASN A 187 17.07 16.19 -6.16
C ASN A 187 17.68 14.94 -5.50
N PRO A 188 17.91 13.88 -6.29
CA PRO A 188 18.36 12.63 -5.73
C PRO A 188 19.84 12.70 -5.34
N GLN A 189 20.14 12.57 -4.06
CA GLN A 189 21.52 12.39 -3.58
C GLN A 189 21.97 10.94 -3.82
N TRP A 190 22.14 10.55 -5.09
CA TRP A 190 22.84 9.31 -5.41
C TRP A 190 24.30 9.46 -4.99
N LYS A 191 24.64 9.09 -3.75
CA LYS A 191 26.02 8.74 -3.45
C LYS A 191 26.27 7.38 -4.08
N THR A 192 26.78 7.40 -5.31
CA THR A 192 27.47 6.24 -5.86
C THR A 192 28.62 5.90 -4.91
N HIS A 193 28.46 4.81 -4.17
CA HIS A 193 29.55 4.17 -3.45
C HIS A 193 30.41 3.38 -4.44
#